data_AF-J0QQ52-F1
#
_entry.id   AF-J0QQ52-F1
#
_cell.length_a   1.000
_cell.length_b   1.000
_cell.length_c   1.000
_cell.angle_alpha   90.00
_cell.angle_beta   90.00
_cell.angle_gamma   90.00
#
_symmetry.space_group_name_H-M   'P 1'
#
loop_
_entity.id
_entity.type
_entity.pdbx_description
1 polymer ?
#
loop_
_entity_poly.entity_id
_entity_poly.type
_entity_poly.pdbx_seq_one_letter_code
_entity_poly.pdbx_strand_id
1 'polypeptide(L)'
;MIKKPHKRKFLWPTTFIQQKLHTPLLNAIHNRSGHQSTTIKDNDHYDLVVASYNIHKCVGVDKVFNPTRIVRVIAELQADILALQEADKRFGDRTGLIDLQLLKAETGLIPVPLNTMSPNGHGWHGNVLFLRQGHICNILQITLPGIEPRGAVIVELEMNMGFIRVIAAHFGLLRHSRNQQVKTLLALLQKRSLMPTLLIGDLNEWRIGKGSSLNLFSSYFDSTIGAVPSFPSRFPFLALDRIFAFPHQLVINVENHFSPLARIASDHLPIKAHLSLANAMSTLKNKTREEN
;
A
#
# COMPACT_ATOMS: atom_id res chain seq x y z
N MET A 1 -17.95 -69.01 -8.47
CA MET A 1 -16.84 -68.25 -7.85
C MET A 1 -17.18 -66.77 -7.88
N ILE A 2 -17.62 -66.24 -6.74
CA ILE A 2 -18.16 -64.88 -6.57
C ILE A 2 -17.07 -64.01 -5.93
N LYS A 3 -16.63 -62.94 -6.61
CA LYS A 3 -15.75 -61.92 -6.00
C LYS A 3 -16.55 -60.65 -5.72
N LYS A 4 -16.74 -60.37 -4.43
CA LYS A 4 -17.44 -59.20 -3.87
C LYS A 4 -16.65 -57.89 -4.12
N PRO A 5 -17.32 -56.75 -4.35
CA PRO A 5 -16.69 -55.45 -4.30
C PRO A 5 -16.60 -54.90 -2.86
N HIS A 6 -15.42 -54.43 -2.45
CA HIS A 6 -15.20 -53.74 -1.18
C HIS A 6 -15.74 -52.29 -1.26
N LYS A 7 -16.90 -52.04 -0.63
CA LYS A 7 -17.36 -50.70 -0.26
C LYS A 7 -16.79 -50.36 1.13
N ARG A 8 -15.91 -49.35 1.22
CA ARG A 8 -15.57 -48.72 2.52
C ARG A 8 -16.63 -47.66 2.84
N LYS A 9 -17.48 -47.96 3.81
CA LYS A 9 -18.36 -47.00 4.50
C LYS A 9 -17.53 -46.31 5.58
N PHE A 10 -17.39 -44.99 5.53
CA PHE A 10 -16.92 -44.22 6.69
C PHE A 10 -18.13 -43.80 7.50
N LEU A 11 -18.23 -44.31 8.72
CA LEU A 11 -19.21 -43.91 9.73
C LEU A 11 -18.78 -42.57 10.34
N TRP A 12 -19.72 -41.63 10.44
CA TRP A 12 -19.63 -40.47 11.32
C TRP A 12 -20.00 -40.87 12.75
N PRO A 13 -19.27 -40.40 13.77
CA PRO A 13 -19.81 -40.28 15.11
C PRO A 13 -20.19 -38.81 15.37
N THR A 14 -21.49 -38.56 15.44
CA THR A 14 -22.08 -37.44 16.14
C THR A 14 -21.95 -37.66 17.65
N THR A 15 -21.29 -36.77 18.39
CA THR A 15 -21.72 -36.37 19.75
C THR A 15 -21.01 -35.10 20.19
N PHE A 16 -21.83 -34.15 20.62
CA PHE A 16 -21.54 -32.93 21.36
C PHE A 16 -20.70 -33.18 22.62
N ILE A 17 -19.64 -32.40 22.83
CA ILE A 17 -19.25 -31.91 24.16
C ILE A 17 -18.86 -30.44 24.04
N GLN A 18 -19.63 -29.61 24.74
CA GLN A 18 -19.50 -28.18 24.91
C GLN A 18 -18.46 -27.92 26.01
N GLN A 19 -17.31 -27.35 25.68
CA GLN A 19 -16.41 -26.76 26.67
C GLN A 19 -16.21 -25.28 26.34
N LYS A 20 -16.88 -24.45 27.14
CA LYS A 20 -16.62 -23.02 27.31
C LYS A 20 -15.15 -22.84 27.69
N LEU A 21 -14.42 -22.07 26.91
CA LEU A 21 -13.19 -21.43 27.38
C LEU A 21 -13.40 -19.92 27.40
N HIS A 22 -12.90 -19.36 28.49
CA HIS A 22 -13.27 -18.11 29.10
C HIS A 22 -12.84 -16.89 28.28
N THR A 23 -13.80 -15.99 28.09
CA THR A 23 -13.64 -14.57 27.83
C THR A 23 -13.08 -13.90 29.10
N PRO A 24 -11.80 -13.48 29.08
CA PRO A 24 -11.52 -12.09 29.41
C PRO A 24 -10.42 -11.45 28.54
N LEU A 25 -10.03 -12.08 27.42
CA LEU A 25 -9.00 -11.54 26.52
C LEU A 25 -9.57 -10.66 25.38
N LEU A 26 -10.85 -10.80 25.06
CA LEU A 26 -11.52 -10.02 24.00
C LEU A 26 -12.12 -8.68 24.50
N ASN A 27 -12.27 -8.49 25.81
CA ASN A 27 -12.73 -7.21 26.38
C ASN A 27 -11.59 -6.22 26.66
N ALA A 28 -10.33 -6.62 26.51
CA ALA A 28 -9.19 -5.71 26.63
C ALA A 28 -8.96 -4.84 25.37
N ILE A 29 -9.67 -5.11 24.28
CA ILE A 29 -9.54 -4.40 23.00
C ILE A 29 -10.65 -3.34 22.80
N HIS A 30 -11.73 -3.40 23.58
CA HIS A 30 -12.87 -2.46 23.42
C HIS A 30 -12.83 -1.21 24.31
N ASN A 31 -11.80 -1.04 25.15
CA ASN A 31 -11.66 0.10 26.07
C ASN A 31 -10.32 0.85 25.92
N ARG A 32 -9.92 1.16 24.68
CA ARG A 32 -8.91 2.19 24.39
C ARG A 32 -9.44 3.24 23.42
N SER A 33 -10.62 3.78 23.72
CA SER A 33 -10.98 5.16 23.36
C SER A 33 -10.23 6.10 24.32
N GLY A 34 -8.96 6.34 23.98
CA GLY A 34 -8.09 7.17 24.78
C GLY A 34 -6.74 7.26 24.09
N HIS A 35 -6.53 8.38 23.42
CA HIS A 35 -5.25 8.86 22.96
C HIS A 35 -4.21 8.64 24.06
N GLN A 36 -3.32 7.66 23.89
CA GLN A 36 -2.15 7.49 24.73
C GLN A 36 -0.91 7.61 23.86
N SER A 37 -0.39 8.83 23.86
CA SER A 37 1.02 9.12 23.65
C SER A 37 1.85 8.20 24.55
N THR A 38 2.58 7.29 23.93
CA THR A 38 3.59 6.46 24.62
C THR A 38 4.94 6.75 23.99
N THR A 39 5.62 7.72 24.59
CA THR A 39 7.09 7.84 24.69
C THR A 39 7.86 7.56 23.40
N ILE A 40 7.62 8.38 22.38
CA ILE A 40 8.55 8.57 21.26
C ILE A 40 9.56 9.62 21.71
N LYS A 41 10.85 9.39 21.46
CA LYS A 41 11.90 10.41 21.66
C LYS A 41 11.42 11.74 21.06
N ASP A 42 11.56 12.81 21.84
CA ASP A 42 10.99 14.16 21.66
C ASP A 42 11.37 14.93 20.36
N ASN A 43 11.58 14.29 19.21
CA ASN A 43 11.94 15.01 17.97
C ASN A 43 11.25 14.58 16.66
N ASP A 44 10.36 13.57 16.63
CA ASP A 44 9.72 13.12 15.38
C ASP A 44 8.20 12.92 15.54
N HIS A 45 7.45 14.01 15.71
CA HIS A 45 5.98 13.95 15.66
C HIS A 45 5.50 13.82 14.20
N TYR A 46 5.00 12.64 13.83
CA TYR A 46 4.26 12.41 12.59
C TYR A 46 2.76 12.63 12.80
N ASP A 47 2.06 13.04 11.76
CA ASP A 47 0.62 13.31 11.76
C ASP A 47 -0.17 12.43 10.77
N LEU A 48 0.51 11.67 9.91
CA LEU A 48 -0.11 10.78 8.95
C LEU A 48 0.77 9.56 8.64
N VAL A 49 0.17 8.37 8.61
CA VAL A 49 0.85 7.13 8.21
C VAL A 49 0.37 6.70 6.83
N VAL A 50 1.29 6.58 5.89
CA VAL A 50 1.00 6.10 4.53
C VAL A 50 1.75 4.80 4.27
N ALA A 51 1.07 3.80 3.72
CA ALA A 51 1.67 2.50 3.43
C ALA A 51 1.48 2.09 1.97
N SER A 52 2.37 1.21 1.50
CA SER A 52 2.19 0.50 0.25
C SER A 52 2.50 -0.97 0.38
N TYR A 53 1.77 -1.79 -0.36
CA TYR A 53 1.93 -3.24 -0.32
C TYR A 53 1.58 -3.90 -1.65
N ASN A 54 2.57 -4.49 -2.31
CA ASN A 54 2.33 -5.46 -3.38
C ASN A 54 1.86 -6.77 -2.76
N ILE A 55 0.59 -7.14 -2.99
CA ILE A 55 -0.06 -8.27 -2.32
C ILE A 55 0.12 -9.59 -3.08
N HIS A 56 0.84 -9.59 -4.19
CA HIS A 56 1.11 -10.77 -5.03
C HIS A 56 -0.15 -11.58 -5.35
N LYS A 57 -1.24 -10.88 -5.70
CA LYS A 57 -2.56 -11.46 -5.95
C LYS A 57 -3.10 -12.31 -4.79
N CYS A 58 -2.77 -11.91 -3.55
CA CYS A 58 -3.06 -12.64 -2.32
C CYS A 58 -2.46 -14.05 -2.24
N VAL A 59 -1.48 -14.38 -3.09
CA VAL A 59 -0.75 -15.64 -3.06
C VAL A 59 0.56 -15.45 -2.32
N GLY A 60 0.85 -16.34 -1.38
CA GLY A 60 1.93 -16.18 -0.44
C GLY A 60 3.17 -16.89 -0.94
N VAL A 61 4.27 -16.74 -0.21
CA VAL A 61 5.49 -17.52 -0.46
C VAL A 61 5.27 -19.03 -0.24
N ASP A 62 4.22 -19.37 0.50
CA ASP A 62 3.70 -20.73 0.70
C ASP A 62 2.83 -21.24 -0.47
N LYS A 63 2.62 -20.41 -1.50
CA LYS A 63 1.77 -20.66 -2.67
C LYS A 63 0.28 -20.83 -2.36
N VAL A 64 -0.15 -20.49 -1.15
CA VAL A 64 -1.56 -20.53 -0.77
C VAL A 64 -2.21 -19.21 -1.16
N PHE A 65 -3.39 -19.23 -1.78
CA PHE A 65 -4.21 -18.03 -1.98
C PHE A 65 -5.04 -17.76 -0.73
N ASN A 66 -4.84 -16.61 -0.08
CA ASN A 66 -5.56 -16.25 1.14
C ASN A 66 -5.69 -14.72 1.28
N PRO A 67 -6.78 -14.12 0.77
CA PRO A 67 -7.04 -12.68 0.91
C PRO A 67 -7.24 -12.21 2.35
N THR A 68 -7.85 -13.03 3.21
CA THR A 68 -8.09 -12.70 4.62
C THR A 68 -6.77 -12.44 5.35
N ARG A 69 -5.71 -13.20 5.06
CA ARG A 69 -4.40 -12.95 5.67
C ARG A 69 -3.78 -11.62 5.21
N ILE A 70 -4.05 -11.19 3.98
CA ILE A 70 -3.61 -9.86 3.48
C ILE A 70 -4.32 -8.77 4.27
N VAL A 71 -5.63 -8.88 4.50
CA VAL A 71 -6.38 -7.93 5.34
C VAL A 71 -5.78 -7.86 6.75
N ARG A 72 -5.40 -8.99 7.34
CA ARG A 72 -4.72 -9.01 8.65
C ARG A 72 -3.36 -8.31 8.63
N VAL A 73 -2.55 -8.51 7.59
CA VAL A 73 -1.29 -7.74 7.43
C VAL A 73 -1.60 -6.25 7.31
N ILE A 74 -2.61 -5.85 6.53
CA ILE A 74 -3.01 -4.46 6.40
C ILE A 74 -3.45 -3.87 7.74
N ALA A 75 -4.17 -4.64 8.56
CA ALA A 75 -4.55 -4.22 9.90
C ALA A 75 -3.33 -3.96 10.81
N GLU A 76 -2.25 -4.73 10.67
CA GLU A 76 -1.00 -4.47 11.41
C GLU A 76 -0.33 -3.14 11.02
N LEU A 77 -0.59 -2.62 9.81
CA LEU A 77 0.06 -1.39 9.31
C LEU A 77 -0.45 -0.13 10.00
N GLN A 78 -1.70 -0.13 10.45
CA GLN A 78 -2.36 1.05 11.03
C GLN A 78 -2.24 2.31 10.14
N ALA A 79 -2.28 2.11 8.81
CA ALA A 79 -2.11 3.20 7.85
C ALA A 79 -3.39 4.03 7.70
N ASP A 80 -3.24 5.33 7.46
CA ASP A 80 -4.32 6.26 7.11
C ASP A 80 -4.60 6.26 5.61
N ILE A 81 -3.55 6.08 4.82
CA ILE A 81 -3.62 5.92 3.36
C ILE A 81 -2.85 4.65 2.98
N LEU A 82 -3.46 3.80 2.16
CA LEU A 82 -2.85 2.54 1.71
C LEU A 82 -2.89 2.43 0.20
N ALA A 83 -1.74 2.20 -0.42
CA ALA A 83 -1.61 1.83 -1.83
C ALA A 83 -1.38 0.31 -1.97
N LEU A 84 -2.28 -0.39 -2.63
CA LEU A 84 -2.09 -1.80 -2.97
C LEU A 84 -1.70 -1.96 -4.44
N GLN A 85 -0.78 -2.89 -4.70
CA GLN A 85 -0.45 -3.36 -6.04
C GLN A 85 -0.82 -4.84 -6.19
N GLU A 86 -1.18 -5.24 -7.40
CA GLU A 86 -1.68 -6.60 -7.72
C GLU A 86 -2.96 -6.99 -6.96
N ALA A 87 -3.82 -6.01 -6.71
CA ALA A 87 -5.09 -6.21 -6.00
C ALA A 87 -6.21 -6.84 -6.85
N ASP A 88 -6.00 -6.91 -8.17
CA ASP A 88 -6.94 -7.48 -9.14
C ASP A 88 -6.29 -8.69 -9.84
N LYS A 89 -7.12 -9.62 -10.32
CA LYS A 89 -6.65 -10.68 -11.23
C LYS A 89 -6.06 -10.06 -12.51
N ARG A 90 -4.92 -10.58 -12.98
CA ARG A 90 -4.26 -10.09 -14.21
C ARG A 90 -4.94 -10.60 -15.50
N PHE A 91 -5.55 -11.79 -15.44
CA PHE A 91 -6.18 -12.46 -16.58
C PHE A 91 -7.67 -12.74 -16.29
N GLY A 92 -8.47 -12.87 -17.35
CA GLY A 92 -9.92 -13.03 -17.24
C GLY A 92 -10.62 -11.75 -16.80
N ASP A 93 -11.67 -11.88 -15.98
CA ASP A 93 -12.58 -10.79 -15.60
C ASP A 93 -11.97 -9.72 -14.67
N ARG A 94 -10.65 -9.77 -14.41
CA ARG A 94 -9.90 -8.83 -13.55
C ARG A 94 -10.58 -8.53 -12.22
N THR A 95 -11.20 -9.55 -11.61
CA THR A 95 -11.93 -9.38 -10.36
C THR A 95 -10.99 -8.94 -9.24
N GLY A 96 -11.48 -8.05 -8.40
CA GLY A 96 -10.83 -7.66 -7.17
C GLY A 96 -10.66 -8.85 -6.23
N LEU A 97 -9.54 -8.86 -5.50
CA LEU A 97 -9.10 -10.00 -4.71
C LEU A 97 -9.37 -9.85 -3.22
N ILE A 98 -9.72 -8.64 -2.75
CA ILE A 98 -9.86 -8.32 -1.34
C ILE A 98 -11.34 -8.18 -0.98
N ASP A 99 -11.74 -8.77 0.15
CA ASP A 99 -13.04 -8.46 0.73
C ASP A 99 -13.02 -7.04 1.33
N LEU A 100 -13.63 -6.11 0.60
CA LEU A 100 -13.69 -4.69 1.00
C LEU A 100 -14.51 -4.47 2.28
N GLN A 101 -15.50 -5.32 2.57
CA GLN A 101 -16.28 -5.20 3.80
C GLN A 101 -15.45 -5.62 5.00
N LEU A 102 -14.75 -6.75 4.88
CA LEU A 102 -13.82 -7.19 5.92
C LEU A 102 -12.69 -6.18 6.14
N LEU A 103 -12.09 -5.66 5.06
CA LEU A 103 -11.04 -4.65 5.16
C LEU A 103 -11.53 -3.40 5.89
N LYS A 104 -12.72 -2.89 5.54
CA LYS A 104 -13.33 -1.75 6.21
C LYS A 104 -13.61 -2.04 7.69
N ALA A 105 -14.11 -3.24 8.02
CA ALA A 105 -14.42 -3.63 9.39
C ALA A 105 -13.16 -3.72 10.26
N GLU A 106 -12.08 -4.31 9.75
CA GLU A 106 -10.83 -4.53 10.50
C GLU A 106 -9.97 -3.27 10.59
N THR A 107 -10.07 -2.37 9.61
CA THR A 107 -9.10 -1.28 9.47
C THR A 107 -9.73 0.10 9.31
N GLY A 108 -11.02 0.23 9.04
CA GLY A 108 -11.67 1.50 8.69
C GLY A 108 -11.30 2.05 7.32
N LEU A 109 -10.41 1.39 6.56
CA LEU A 109 -10.02 1.82 5.22
C LEU A 109 -11.16 1.61 4.22
N ILE A 110 -11.45 2.64 3.43
CA ILE A 110 -12.40 2.61 2.32
C ILE A 110 -11.66 2.82 0.99
N PRO A 111 -12.04 2.12 -0.10
CA PRO A 111 -11.40 2.30 -1.39
C PRO A 111 -11.73 3.68 -1.98
N VAL A 112 -10.73 4.30 -2.61
CA VAL A 112 -10.95 5.44 -3.50
C VAL A 112 -11.80 4.97 -4.70
N PRO A 113 -12.85 5.70 -5.10
CA PRO A 113 -13.75 5.29 -6.18
C PRO A 113 -13.07 5.50 -7.55
N LEU A 114 -12.32 4.50 -8.01
CA LEU A 114 -11.64 4.48 -9.30
C LEU A 114 -12.56 3.92 -10.40
N ASN A 115 -12.40 4.36 -11.65
CA ASN A 115 -13.01 3.67 -12.79
C ASN A 115 -12.24 2.37 -13.03
N THR A 116 -12.77 1.27 -12.54
CA THR A 116 -12.11 -0.03 -12.57
C THR A 116 -11.99 -0.58 -13.99
N MET A 117 -11.03 -1.49 -14.20
CA MET A 117 -10.83 -2.11 -15.52
C MET A 117 -11.85 -3.23 -15.84
N SER A 118 -12.70 -3.58 -14.87
CA SER A 118 -13.81 -4.50 -15.02
C SER A 118 -14.90 -4.21 -13.97
N PRO A 119 -16.15 -4.64 -14.17
CA PRO A 119 -17.26 -4.36 -13.23
C PRO A 119 -17.01 -4.86 -11.80
N ASN A 120 -16.20 -5.91 -11.66
CA ASN A 120 -15.89 -6.54 -10.38
C ASN A 120 -14.45 -6.29 -9.92
N GLY A 121 -13.70 -5.40 -10.60
CA GLY A 121 -12.34 -5.01 -10.21
C GLY A 121 -12.34 -4.08 -9.00
N HIS A 122 -11.17 -3.86 -8.41
CA HIS A 122 -10.98 -2.84 -7.37
C HIS A 122 -10.17 -1.64 -7.86
N GLY A 123 -9.36 -1.82 -8.90
CA GLY A 123 -8.31 -0.86 -9.21
C GLY A 123 -8.11 -0.51 -10.68
N TRP A 124 -7.02 0.22 -10.90
CA TRP A 124 -6.53 0.65 -12.19
C TRP A 124 -5.16 0.02 -12.46
N HIS A 125 -5.11 -0.87 -13.46
CA HIS A 125 -3.94 -1.73 -13.73
C HIS A 125 -3.39 -2.42 -12.46
N GLY A 126 -4.29 -2.86 -11.58
CA GLY A 126 -3.96 -3.53 -10.32
C GLY A 126 -3.52 -2.61 -9.19
N ASN A 127 -3.55 -1.28 -9.36
CA ASN A 127 -3.35 -0.31 -8.28
C ASN A 127 -4.70 0.03 -7.64
N VAL A 128 -4.75 0.00 -6.31
CA VAL A 128 -5.89 0.47 -5.52
C VAL A 128 -5.38 1.39 -4.42
N LEU A 129 -6.02 2.54 -4.23
CA LEU A 129 -5.74 3.42 -3.10
C LEU A 129 -6.90 3.32 -2.11
N PHE A 130 -6.60 3.24 -0.83
CA PHE A 130 -7.56 3.28 0.26
C PHE A 130 -7.27 4.46 1.18
N LEU A 131 -8.33 4.98 1.79
CA LEU A 131 -8.31 6.10 2.71
C LEU A 131 -9.08 5.73 3.97
N ARG A 132 -8.55 6.07 5.15
CA ARG A 132 -9.24 5.89 6.43
C ARG A 132 -10.17 7.06 6.71
N GLN A 133 -9.65 8.27 6.55
CA GLN A 133 -10.35 9.55 6.77
C GLN A 133 -9.79 10.61 5.82
N GLY A 134 -10.60 11.61 5.49
CA GLY A 134 -10.25 12.71 4.58
C GLY A 134 -11.23 12.81 3.41
N HIS A 135 -11.09 13.88 2.63
CA HIS A 135 -11.93 14.14 1.47
C HIS A 135 -11.14 14.01 0.18
N ILE A 136 -11.76 13.42 -0.84
CA ILE A 136 -11.14 13.26 -2.15
C ILE A 136 -11.49 14.48 -2.99
N CYS A 137 -10.49 15.26 -3.36
CA CYS A 137 -10.66 16.46 -4.17
C CYS A 137 -10.59 16.15 -5.67
N ASN A 138 -9.69 15.23 -6.05
CA ASN A 138 -9.43 14.91 -7.46
C ASN A 138 -8.87 13.49 -7.61
N ILE A 139 -9.20 12.84 -8.71
CA ILE A 139 -8.69 11.51 -9.08
C ILE A 139 -8.24 11.57 -10.55
N LEU A 140 -7.02 11.12 -10.83
CA LEU A 140 -6.54 10.90 -12.18
C LEU A 140 -5.94 9.49 -12.31
N GLN A 141 -6.46 8.73 -13.28
CA GLN A 141 -5.98 7.40 -13.63
C GLN A 141 -5.13 7.48 -14.90
N ILE A 142 -3.92 6.92 -14.85
CA ILE A 142 -2.94 7.04 -15.93
C ILE A 142 -2.54 5.65 -16.39
N THR A 143 -2.65 5.38 -17.69
CA THR A 143 -1.96 4.23 -18.29
C THR A 143 -0.51 4.62 -18.51
N LEU A 144 0.39 3.86 -17.91
CA LEU A 144 1.83 4.09 -17.98
C LEU A 144 2.41 3.43 -19.23
N PRO A 145 3.32 4.11 -19.97
CA PRO A 145 3.91 3.54 -21.18
C PRO A 145 4.79 2.32 -20.85
N GLY A 146 4.85 1.37 -21.76
CA GLY A 146 5.65 0.16 -21.62
C GLY A 146 5.02 -1.04 -22.32
N ILE A 147 5.75 -2.16 -22.32
CA ILE A 147 5.26 -3.42 -22.91
C ILE A 147 4.18 -4.04 -22.04
N GLU A 148 4.35 -3.98 -20.72
CA GLU A 148 3.38 -4.49 -19.78
C GLU A 148 2.29 -3.44 -19.51
N PRO A 149 1.01 -3.84 -19.40
CA PRO A 149 -0.05 -2.93 -18.98
C PRO A 149 0.18 -2.52 -17.54
N ARG A 150 0.62 -1.28 -17.35
CA ARG A 150 0.91 -0.66 -16.05
C ARG A 150 0.12 0.63 -15.92
N GLY A 151 -0.08 1.06 -14.68
CA GLY A 151 -0.80 2.30 -14.40
C GLY A 151 -0.32 2.99 -13.14
N ALA A 152 -0.74 4.24 -13.02
CA ALA A 152 -0.65 5.02 -11.81
C ALA A 152 -2.02 5.63 -11.50
N VAL A 153 -2.28 5.86 -10.22
CA VAL A 153 -3.45 6.56 -9.72
C VAL A 153 -2.94 7.75 -8.92
N ILE A 154 -3.31 8.95 -9.34
CA ILE A 154 -3.03 10.20 -8.63
C ILE A 154 -4.32 10.61 -7.93
N VAL A 155 -4.28 10.77 -6.62
CA VAL A 155 -5.40 11.24 -5.81
C VAL A 155 -4.96 12.48 -5.06
N GLU A 156 -5.72 13.56 -5.18
CA GLU A 156 -5.54 14.76 -4.37
C GLU A 156 -6.56 14.71 -3.23
N LEU A 157 -6.07 14.82 -2.00
CA LEU A 157 -6.80 14.60 -0.78
C LEU A 157 -6.74 15.85 0.09
N GLU A 158 -7.84 16.15 0.76
CA GLU A 158 -7.91 17.06 1.89
C GLU A 158 -7.93 16.23 3.17
N MET A 159 -6.85 16.33 3.94
CA MET A 159 -6.68 15.69 5.23
C MET A 159 -6.87 16.74 6.33
N ASN A 160 -7.04 16.31 7.58
CA ASN A 160 -7.19 17.24 8.72
C ASN A 160 -6.05 18.26 8.83
N MET A 161 -4.83 17.89 8.40
CA MET A 161 -3.64 18.74 8.45
C MET A 161 -3.38 19.54 7.17
N GLY A 162 -4.17 19.33 6.11
CA GLY A 162 -4.04 20.04 4.84
C GLY A 162 -4.12 19.13 3.60
N PHE A 163 -3.74 19.68 2.46
CA PHE A 163 -3.83 18.99 1.17
C PHE A 163 -2.60 18.14 0.89
N ILE A 164 -2.82 16.95 0.34
CA ILE A 164 -1.75 16.06 -0.12
C ILE A 164 -2.14 15.38 -1.43
N ARG A 165 -1.18 15.25 -2.34
CA ARG A 165 -1.28 14.42 -3.53
C ARG A 165 -0.60 13.08 -3.27
N VAL A 166 -1.33 11.99 -3.44
CA VAL A 166 -0.78 10.63 -3.35
C VAL A 166 -0.81 9.98 -4.73
N ILE A 167 0.34 9.47 -5.16
CA ILE A 167 0.51 8.74 -6.41
C ILE A 167 0.81 7.28 -6.07
N ALA A 168 -0.16 6.41 -6.30
CA ALA A 168 0.05 4.96 -6.25
C ALA A 168 0.46 4.48 -7.64
N ALA A 169 1.60 3.79 -7.76
CA ALA A 169 2.07 3.28 -9.04
C ALA A 169 2.67 1.87 -8.94
N HIS A 170 2.55 1.12 -10.03
CA HIS A 170 3.24 -0.15 -10.20
C HIS A 170 3.98 -0.10 -11.54
N PHE A 171 5.31 -0.03 -11.51
CA PHE A 171 6.11 0.14 -12.72
C PHE A 171 6.40 -1.18 -13.44
N GLY A 172 6.80 -1.04 -14.71
CA GLY A 172 7.18 -2.18 -15.53
C GLY A 172 8.54 -2.78 -15.15
N LEU A 173 8.73 -4.06 -15.50
CA LEU A 173 9.96 -4.79 -15.18
C LEU A 173 11.20 -4.32 -15.99
N LEU A 174 10.98 -3.76 -17.18
CA LEU A 174 12.07 -3.31 -18.06
C LEU A 174 12.52 -1.90 -17.70
N ARG A 175 13.84 -1.69 -17.57
CA ARG A 175 14.44 -0.39 -17.26
C ARG A 175 14.00 0.71 -18.23
N HIS A 176 13.93 0.38 -19.53
CA HIS A 176 13.49 1.34 -20.54
C HIS A 176 12.04 1.79 -20.30
N SER A 177 11.14 0.85 -20.01
CA SER A 177 9.76 1.17 -19.63
C SER A 177 9.74 2.06 -18.38
N ARG A 178 10.47 1.70 -17.31
CA ARG A 178 10.56 2.56 -16.11
C ARG A 178 11.01 3.99 -16.42
N ASN A 179 12.04 4.17 -17.26
CA ASN A 179 12.48 5.50 -17.65
C ASN A 179 11.37 6.31 -18.36
N GLN A 180 10.61 5.68 -19.26
CA GLN A 180 9.47 6.33 -19.91
C GLN A 180 8.37 6.68 -18.89
N GLN A 181 8.07 5.76 -17.97
CA GLN A 181 7.05 5.94 -16.92
C GLN A 181 7.39 7.09 -15.97
N VAL A 182 8.65 7.19 -15.54
CA VAL A 182 9.14 8.32 -14.74
C VAL A 182 8.94 9.64 -15.49
N LYS A 183 9.35 9.70 -16.77
CA LYS A 183 9.19 10.90 -17.60
C LYS A 183 7.71 11.29 -17.77
N THR A 184 6.82 10.33 -17.99
CA THR A 184 5.37 10.57 -18.08
C THR A 184 4.82 11.18 -16.80
N LEU A 185 5.16 10.61 -15.63
CA LEU A 185 4.70 11.15 -14.35
C LEU A 185 5.26 12.55 -14.07
N LEU A 186 6.54 12.80 -14.36
CA LEU A 186 7.15 14.12 -14.20
C LEU A 186 6.49 15.18 -15.09
N ALA A 187 6.25 14.87 -16.36
CA ALA A 187 5.57 15.78 -17.28
C ALA A 187 4.14 16.13 -16.83
N LEU A 188 3.46 15.19 -16.16
CA LEU A 188 2.14 15.45 -15.57
C LEU A 188 2.24 16.31 -14.31
N LEU A 189 3.22 16.03 -13.45
CA LEU A 189 3.44 16.80 -12.22
C LEU A 189 3.83 18.25 -12.49
N GLN A 190 4.63 18.52 -13.53
CA GLN A 190 5.03 19.86 -13.94
C GLN A 190 3.86 20.74 -14.40
N LYS A 191 2.75 20.13 -14.84
CA LYS A 191 1.54 20.85 -15.29
C LYS A 191 0.53 21.08 -14.16
N ARG A 192 0.85 20.64 -12.94
CA ARG A 192 -0.05 20.72 -11.79
C ARG A 192 0.43 21.76 -10.80
N SER A 193 -0.50 22.24 -9.98
CA SER A 193 -0.17 23.07 -8.82
C SER A 193 0.77 22.34 -7.88
N LEU A 194 1.69 23.12 -7.30
CA LEU A 194 2.56 22.66 -6.23
C LEU A 194 1.73 22.38 -4.97
N MET A 195 1.97 21.21 -4.38
CA MET A 195 1.40 20.77 -3.10
C MET A 195 2.23 19.61 -2.57
N PRO A 196 2.14 19.28 -1.26
CA PRO A 196 2.76 18.09 -0.73
C PRO A 196 2.37 16.88 -1.57
N THR A 197 3.36 16.17 -2.12
CA THR A 197 3.16 15.08 -3.07
C THR A 197 3.98 13.87 -2.64
N LEU A 198 3.32 12.73 -2.48
CA LEU A 198 3.90 11.44 -2.16
C LEU A 198 3.70 10.50 -3.34
N LEU A 199 4.78 9.93 -3.89
CA LEU A 199 4.73 8.80 -4.82
C LEU A 199 5.12 7.53 -4.06
N ILE A 200 4.28 6.51 -4.13
CA ILE A 200 4.47 5.27 -3.41
C ILE A 200 4.04 4.05 -4.23
N GLY A 201 4.79 2.95 -4.14
CA GLY A 201 4.42 1.68 -4.78
C GLY A 201 5.60 0.78 -5.14
N ASP A 202 5.30 -0.36 -5.73
CA ASP A 202 6.29 -1.25 -6.36
C ASP A 202 6.78 -0.63 -7.67
N LEU A 203 7.96 -0.01 -7.61
CA LEU A 203 8.56 0.65 -8.76
C LEU A 203 9.55 -0.24 -9.51
N ASN A 204 9.68 -1.52 -9.12
CA ASN A 204 10.52 -2.52 -9.79
C ASN A 204 11.98 -2.06 -10.03
N GLU A 205 12.53 -1.25 -9.12
CA GLU A 205 13.89 -0.71 -9.25
C GLU A 205 14.60 -0.69 -7.89
N TRP A 206 15.41 -1.72 -7.66
CA TRP A 206 16.17 -1.89 -6.42
C TRP A 206 17.45 -1.03 -6.36
N ARG A 207 17.96 -0.54 -7.50
CA ARG A 207 19.19 0.27 -7.53
C ARG A 207 18.94 1.67 -6.98
N ILE A 208 19.96 2.24 -6.33
CA ILE A 208 19.97 3.58 -5.74
C ILE A 208 20.95 4.47 -6.51
N GLY A 209 20.67 5.78 -6.56
CA GLY A 209 21.54 6.78 -7.20
C GLY A 209 21.58 6.70 -8.73
N LYS A 210 22.69 7.14 -9.34
CA LYS A 210 22.83 7.33 -10.80
C LYS A 210 22.52 6.09 -11.65
N GLY A 211 22.68 4.88 -11.10
CA GLY A 211 22.35 3.63 -11.78
C GLY A 211 20.85 3.31 -11.86
N SER A 212 20.04 3.97 -11.04
CA SER A 212 18.59 3.76 -10.94
C SER A 212 17.83 4.46 -12.05
N SER A 213 16.81 3.82 -12.64
CA SER A 213 15.85 4.52 -13.52
C SER A 213 15.08 5.60 -12.78
N LEU A 214 14.94 5.46 -11.46
CA LEU A 214 14.20 6.38 -10.61
C LEU A 214 14.98 7.66 -10.29
N ASN A 215 16.29 7.71 -10.58
CA ASN A 215 17.08 8.93 -10.36
C ASN A 215 16.56 10.13 -11.14
N LEU A 216 15.82 9.90 -12.24
CA LEU A 216 15.16 10.98 -13.00
C LEU A 216 14.14 11.76 -12.15
N PHE A 217 13.59 11.15 -11.09
CA PHE A 217 12.69 11.82 -10.15
C PHE A 217 13.36 12.92 -9.32
N SER A 218 14.70 12.97 -9.25
CA SER A 218 15.43 13.98 -8.46
C SER A 218 15.18 15.42 -8.92
N SER A 219 14.57 15.61 -10.08
CA SER A 219 14.14 16.93 -10.59
C SER A 219 12.88 17.47 -9.91
N TYR A 220 12.13 16.62 -9.20
CA TYR A 220 10.86 16.99 -8.55
C TYR A 220 10.81 16.52 -7.10
N PHE A 221 11.23 15.29 -6.83
CA PHE A 221 11.24 14.69 -5.51
C PHE A 221 12.62 14.78 -4.87
N ASP A 222 12.65 14.91 -3.55
CA ASP A 222 13.91 14.82 -2.83
C ASP A 222 14.39 13.37 -2.78
N SER A 223 15.61 13.12 -3.27
CA SER A 223 16.23 11.80 -3.35
C SER A 223 16.85 11.31 -2.03
N THR A 224 16.78 12.10 -0.97
CA THR A 224 17.34 11.77 0.37
C THR A 224 16.49 10.78 1.16
N ILE A 225 15.24 10.54 0.77
CA ILE A 225 14.37 9.58 1.44
C ILE A 225 14.94 8.19 1.26
N GLY A 226 15.24 7.55 2.39
CA GLY A 226 15.91 6.25 2.44
C GLY A 226 15.13 5.14 1.73
N ALA A 227 15.89 4.22 1.15
CA ALA A 227 15.39 3.00 0.53
C ALA A 227 15.35 1.86 1.54
N VAL A 228 14.17 1.30 1.81
CA VAL A 228 14.04 0.13 2.69
C VAL A 228 13.85 -1.16 1.89
N PRO A 229 14.60 -2.25 2.20
CA PRO A 229 14.38 -3.54 1.55
C PRO A 229 12.98 -4.09 1.83
N SER A 230 12.27 -4.49 0.79
CA SER A 230 10.92 -5.07 0.85
C SER A 230 10.84 -6.46 0.24
N PHE A 231 11.83 -6.85 -0.57
CA PHE A 231 11.83 -8.08 -1.35
C PHE A 231 13.17 -8.85 -1.20
N PRO A 232 13.16 -10.19 -1.19
CA PRO A 232 12.00 -11.05 -0.98
C PRO A 232 11.56 -11.01 0.50
N SER A 233 10.26 -11.17 0.76
CA SER A 233 9.67 -10.90 2.07
C SER A 233 10.24 -11.72 3.24
N ARG A 234 10.68 -12.96 2.98
CA ARG A 234 11.28 -13.82 4.02
C ARG A 234 12.64 -13.33 4.52
N PHE A 235 13.42 -12.72 3.63
CA PHE A 235 14.80 -12.25 3.83
C PHE A 235 15.01 -11.00 2.96
N PRO A 236 14.51 -9.83 3.36
CA PRO A 236 14.46 -8.66 2.50
C PRO A 236 15.85 -8.04 2.31
N PHE A 237 16.28 -7.89 1.05
CA PHE A 237 17.55 -7.23 0.68
C PHE A 237 17.44 -6.32 -0.56
N LEU A 238 16.37 -6.43 -1.34
CA LEU A 238 16.04 -5.55 -2.46
C LEU A 238 14.90 -4.61 -2.09
N ALA A 239 15.05 -3.34 -2.45
CA ALA A 239 14.06 -2.30 -2.20
C ALA A 239 13.30 -2.01 -3.50
N LEU A 240 12.38 -2.88 -3.89
CA LEU A 240 11.58 -2.71 -5.12
C LEU A 240 10.44 -1.70 -4.89
N ASP A 241 9.87 -1.72 -3.70
CA ASP A 241 8.89 -0.75 -3.23
C ASP A 241 9.59 0.55 -2.82
N ARG A 242 9.03 1.68 -3.25
CA ARG A 242 9.66 3.01 -3.11
C ARG A 242 8.69 4.05 -2.61
N ILE A 243 9.25 5.02 -1.90
CA ILE A 243 8.59 6.25 -1.47
C ILE A 243 9.43 7.41 -1.97
N PHE A 244 8.79 8.35 -2.65
CA PHE A 244 9.34 9.65 -3.01
C PHE A 244 8.40 10.73 -2.49
N ALA A 245 8.95 11.84 -1.99
CA ALA A 245 8.14 12.91 -1.45
C ALA A 245 8.65 14.30 -1.82
N PHE A 246 7.72 15.22 -1.85
CA PHE A 246 7.93 16.65 -2.00
C PHE A 246 6.94 17.36 -1.06
N PRO A 247 7.35 18.40 -0.31
CA PRO A 247 8.74 18.81 -0.09
C PRO A 247 9.52 17.76 0.73
N HIS A 248 10.82 17.98 0.92
CA HIS A 248 11.69 17.07 1.68
C HIS A 248 11.15 16.76 3.08
N GLN A 249 10.60 17.77 3.76
CA GLN A 249 10.08 17.70 5.13
C GLN A 249 8.79 16.85 5.26
N LEU A 250 8.21 16.39 4.15
CA LEU A 250 6.97 15.63 4.18
C LEU A 250 7.16 14.25 4.84
N VAL A 251 8.29 13.57 4.58
CA VAL A 251 8.55 12.22 5.11
C VAL A 251 9.56 12.33 6.25
N ILE A 252 9.16 11.88 7.44
CA ILE A 252 10.02 11.82 8.61
C ILE A 252 10.84 10.53 8.60
N ASN A 253 10.17 9.41 8.38
CA ASN A 253 10.78 8.09 8.41
C ASN A 253 10.11 7.13 7.43
N VAL A 254 10.88 6.18 6.92
CA VAL A 254 10.42 5.06 6.09
C VAL A 254 10.90 3.76 6.69
N GLU A 255 10.00 2.79 6.83
CA GLU A 255 10.31 1.46 7.36
C GLU A 255 9.61 0.38 6.53
N ASN A 256 10.17 -0.83 6.53
CA ASN A 256 9.44 -2.01 6.09
C ASN A 256 8.63 -2.59 7.26
N HIS A 257 7.51 -3.25 6.97
CA HIS A 257 6.70 -3.91 7.97
C HIS A 257 7.07 -5.39 8.06
N PHE A 258 8.03 -5.71 8.94
CA PHE A 258 8.60 -7.05 9.07
C PHE A 258 7.94 -7.89 10.18
N SER A 259 6.70 -8.31 9.97
CA SER A 259 5.98 -9.22 10.90
C SER A 259 6.06 -10.68 10.47
N PRO A 260 5.86 -11.66 11.39
CA PRO A 260 5.80 -13.08 11.02
C PRO A 260 4.78 -13.38 9.91
N LEU A 261 3.63 -12.69 9.91
CA LEU A 261 2.59 -12.87 8.91
C LEU A 261 2.99 -12.22 7.57
N ALA A 262 3.48 -10.99 7.57
CA ALA A 262 3.87 -10.26 6.37
C ALA A 262 4.94 -11.00 5.55
N ARG A 263 5.87 -11.68 6.25
CA ARG A 263 6.94 -12.49 5.64
C ARG A 263 6.45 -13.72 4.85
N ILE A 264 5.20 -14.12 5.04
CA ILE A 264 4.61 -15.29 4.37
C ILE A 264 3.48 -14.86 3.41
N ALA A 265 2.78 -13.78 3.75
CA ALA A 265 1.52 -13.39 3.12
C ALA A 265 1.65 -12.95 1.64
N SER A 266 2.79 -12.36 1.28
CA SER A 266 3.18 -11.94 -0.07
C SER A 266 4.69 -12.19 -0.24
N ASP A 267 5.20 -12.16 -1.46
CA ASP A 267 6.65 -12.13 -1.75
C ASP A 267 7.29 -10.76 -1.50
N HIS A 268 6.49 -9.72 -1.30
CA HIS A 268 6.90 -8.40 -0.82
C HIS A 268 6.53 -8.20 0.65
N LEU A 269 7.27 -7.34 1.36
CA LEU A 269 6.84 -6.73 2.62
C LEU A 269 6.14 -5.41 2.32
N PRO A 270 5.13 -5.04 3.12
CA PRO A 270 4.63 -3.67 3.10
C PRO A 270 5.74 -2.68 3.49
N ILE A 271 5.69 -1.48 2.94
CA ILE A 271 6.49 -0.33 3.41
C ILE A 271 5.57 0.74 3.97
N LYS A 272 6.05 1.45 4.99
CA LYS A 272 5.35 2.55 5.69
C LYS A 272 6.19 3.81 5.64
N ALA A 273 5.55 4.95 5.42
CA ALA A 273 6.10 6.28 5.67
C ALA A 273 5.31 6.97 6.77
N HIS A 274 6.04 7.55 7.71
CA HIS A 274 5.54 8.46 8.72
C HIS A 274 5.72 9.89 8.20
N LEU A 275 4.62 10.62 8.05
CA LEU A 275 4.62 11.94 7.42
C LEU A 275 4.42 13.07 8.42
N SER A 276 4.97 14.24 8.10
CA SER A 276 4.68 15.51 8.77
C SER A 276 3.99 16.47 7.78
N LEU A 277 2.71 16.23 7.52
CA LEU A 277 1.95 16.99 6.55
C LEU A 277 1.79 18.46 6.98
N ALA A 278 1.56 18.72 8.27
CA ALA A 278 1.46 20.07 8.81
C ALA A 278 2.74 20.89 8.56
N ASN A 279 3.90 20.28 8.79
CA ASN A 279 5.19 20.91 8.56
C ASN A 279 5.41 21.16 7.07
N ALA A 280 5.13 20.17 6.21
CA ALA A 280 5.24 20.32 4.76
C ALA A 280 4.35 21.46 4.22
N MET A 281 3.12 21.59 4.72
CA MET A 281 2.20 22.67 4.36
C MET A 281 2.72 24.04 4.81
N SER A 282 3.28 24.14 6.02
CA SER A 282 3.92 25.36 6.53
C SER A 282 5.10 25.78 5.67
N THR A 283 5.99 24.84 5.31
CA THR A 283 7.15 25.09 4.45
C THR A 283 6.74 25.63 3.07
N LEU A 284 5.73 25.03 2.43
CA LEU A 284 5.25 25.49 1.13
C LEU A 284 4.65 26.89 1.21
N LYS A 285 3.85 27.17 2.25
CA LYS A 285 3.26 28.50 2.46
C LYS A 285 4.32 29.60 2.60
N ASN A 286 5.42 29.30 3.30
CA ASN A 286 6.53 30.24 3.46
C ASN A 286 7.25 30.47 2.12
N LYS A 287 7.53 29.40 1.37
CA LYS A 287 8.15 29.51 0.04
C LYS A 287 7.33 30.36 -0.92
N THR A 288 6.01 30.19 -0.95
CA THR A 288 5.12 31.01 -1.80
C THR A 288 5.06 32.48 -1.37
N ARG A 289 5.35 32.80 -0.10
CA ARG A 289 5.42 34.19 0.39
C ARG A 289 6.73 34.88 0.04
N GLU A 290 7.82 34.14 -0.13
CA GLU A 290 9.13 34.69 -0.53
C GLU A 290 9.24 34.93 -2.04
N GLU A 291 8.44 34.22 -2.84
CA GLU A 291 8.41 34.33 -4.31
C GLU A 291 7.43 35.41 -4.83
N ASN A 292 6.60 36.00 -3.96
CA ASN A 292 5.63 37.07 -4.27
C ASN A 292 6.04 38.39 -3.63
#